data_AF-A0A3L7SLQ6-F1
#
_entry.id   AF-A0A3L7SLQ6-F1
#
_cell.length_a   1.000
_cell.length_b   1.000
_cell.length_c   1.000
_cell.angle_alpha   90.00
_cell.angle_beta   90.00
_cell.angle_gamma   90.00
#
_symmetry.space_group_name_H-M   'P 1'
#
loop_
_entity.id
_entity.type
_entity.pdbx_description
1 polymer ?
#
loop_
_entity_poly.entity_id
_entity_poly.type
_entity_poly.pdbx_seq_one_letter_code
_entity_poly.pdbx_strand_id
1 'polypeptide(L)'
;MNRQSLHADDQSGGGDRQRRGRAPSGRSSSGRGSWFGLRPATLLALVGIAALLVPLSALSQPADSTSEGGKLAQLRKQFGLSQANLGDVDPTSETIRLATLGLKNVAVTLLWDRANHYKKVEDWTNLSAALEQMTKLQPNFYSVWDFQAHNLSYNISVEFDDYHDRYAWVMKGIEFLRQGIGYNQREPRLQGRMGWFIGQKIGRADEKLQYRRLFKADDDFHERDRPGRTLPERDNWLVGNEKYHAGQQLADSGAPLRTTALIFHSEPMMTMINYARALEDDGVFGSAARAGWEKAGKEMRDFAVREIPTTWDVPIRLGLREEELSRASRINEELETLLPGQFKAMEEKLQAALPQELKDATAVPPMDRNDAQQRAAYAAQELTRVSWPMVARESPADVGNKARTLARQWLEANETAEIIDRYREIVNFDFWRACCEAEVTEPALRAREAAWSAAKEYGNARLQPAKKFYEDAFAAWREVLDSSTILRKDTITNEDINDLIVSYRKVLEQLDEPFPKPFVLQDVVDRSLPLAPPSMPPGMSGAPDTNPNTPPVNTPRPTGPTRDPEVPPDARPPGT
;
A
#
# COMPACT_ATOMS: atom_id res chain seq x y z
N MET A 1 -2.73 14.47 -61.66
CA MET A 1 -1.87 13.51 -62.39
C MET A 1 -2.51 12.13 -62.32
N ASN A 2 -3.07 11.71 -63.47
CA ASN A 2 -3.55 10.41 -63.98
C ASN A 2 -4.16 9.39 -63.00
N ARG A 3 -5.42 8.90 -63.04
CA ARG A 3 -6.56 8.84 -63.99
C ARG A 3 -6.34 8.21 -65.38
N GLN A 4 -7.33 7.35 -65.75
CA GLN A 4 -7.63 6.63 -67.01
C GLN A 4 -7.08 5.19 -67.08
N SER A 5 -7.82 4.16 -67.51
CA SER A 5 -8.92 3.99 -68.50
C SER A 5 -9.90 2.87 -68.04
N LEU A 6 -11.24 2.87 -68.19
CA LEU A 6 -12.17 2.99 -69.34
C LEU A 6 -11.97 1.95 -70.47
N HIS A 7 -12.84 0.95 -70.55
CA HIS A 7 -13.73 0.74 -71.71
C HIS A 7 -14.83 -0.30 -71.42
N ALA A 8 -16.06 0.07 -71.79
CA ALA A 8 -17.25 -0.77 -71.93
C ALA A 8 -17.52 -1.02 -73.43
N ASP A 9 -18.59 -1.79 -73.69
CA ASP A 9 -19.24 -2.11 -74.99
C ASP A 9 -18.68 -3.37 -75.69
N ASP A 10 -19.42 -4.27 -76.35
CA ASP A 10 -20.84 -4.55 -76.64
C ASP A 10 -20.73 -5.86 -77.52
N GLN A 11 -21.49 -6.94 -77.39
CA GLN A 11 -22.74 -7.22 -78.11
C GLN A 11 -23.11 -8.71 -77.99
N SER A 12 -24.43 -8.90 -78.03
CA SER A 12 -25.28 -10.08 -78.22
C SER A 12 -24.84 -11.16 -79.22
N GLY A 13 -25.30 -12.41 -78.99
CA GLY A 13 -25.57 -13.35 -80.09
C GLY A 13 -25.70 -14.84 -79.75
N GLY A 14 -26.86 -15.26 -79.22
CA GLY A 14 -27.62 -16.46 -79.60
C GLY A 14 -27.03 -17.90 -79.52
N GLY A 15 -27.80 -18.81 -78.92
CA GLY A 15 -28.10 -20.09 -79.60
C GLY A 15 -27.75 -21.43 -78.93
N ASP A 16 -28.59 -21.83 -77.96
CA ASP A 16 -29.29 -23.14 -77.87
C ASP A 16 -28.58 -24.51 -77.61
N ARG A 17 -29.11 -25.18 -76.57
CA ARG A 17 -29.44 -26.64 -76.39
C ARG A 17 -28.34 -27.70 -76.12
N GLN A 18 -28.32 -28.26 -74.89
CA GLN A 18 -28.94 -29.55 -74.44
C GLN A 18 -28.15 -30.80 -74.89
N ARG A 19 -27.81 -31.84 -74.10
CA ARG A 19 -28.61 -32.64 -73.14
C ARG A 19 -27.76 -33.78 -72.51
N ARG A 20 -28.03 -34.09 -71.24
CA ARG A 20 -28.23 -35.42 -70.56
C ARG A 20 -27.31 -36.65 -70.81
N GLY A 21 -27.02 -37.37 -69.71
CA GLY A 21 -26.92 -38.85 -69.70
C GLY A 21 -26.22 -39.47 -68.47
N ARG A 22 -26.85 -40.45 -67.80
CA ARG A 22 -26.44 -41.13 -66.55
C ARG A 22 -26.13 -42.63 -66.80
N ALA A 23 -25.02 -43.15 -66.22
CA ALA A 23 -24.78 -44.51 -65.62
C ALA A 23 -24.87 -45.80 -66.49
N PRO A 24 -24.51 -47.05 -66.02
CA PRO A 24 -23.58 -47.56 -64.97
C PRO A 24 -22.72 -48.82 -65.37
N SER A 25 -21.90 -49.34 -64.42
CA SER A 25 -21.40 -50.75 -64.19
C SER A 25 -19.87 -50.83 -63.96
N GLY A 26 -19.26 -51.62 -63.06
CA GLY A 26 -19.71 -52.68 -62.15
C GLY A 26 -18.73 -52.91 -60.96
N ARG A 27 -19.13 -53.79 -60.04
CA ARG A 27 -18.48 -54.24 -58.77
C ARG A 27 -17.11 -54.94 -59.03
N SER A 28 -16.13 -54.89 -58.12
CA SER A 28 -16.05 -55.81 -56.97
C SER A 28 -15.13 -55.34 -55.82
N SER A 29 -15.42 -55.91 -54.66
CA SER A 29 -15.02 -55.58 -53.28
C SER A 29 -13.65 -56.11 -52.84
N SER A 30 -13.00 -55.38 -51.92
CA SER A 30 -12.37 -56.04 -50.76
C SER A 30 -12.73 -55.29 -49.49
N GLY A 31 -13.52 -55.94 -48.64
CA GLY A 31 -14.00 -55.41 -47.37
C GLY A 31 -12.89 -55.39 -46.33
N ARG A 32 -12.65 -54.23 -45.71
CA ARG A 32 -12.08 -54.15 -44.36
C ARG A 32 -13.24 -53.94 -43.42
N GLY A 33 -13.48 -54.93 -42.56
CA GLY A 33 -14.63 -54.98 -41.66
C GLY A 33 -14.78 -53.68 -40.86
N SER A 34 -15.95 -53.06 -40.94
CA SER A 34 -16.37 -52.07 -39.96
C SER A 34 -16.82 -52.83 -38.71
N TRP A 35 -16.17 -52.59 -37.59
CA TRP A 35 -16.72 -53.00 -36.31
C TRP A 35 -17.66 -51.88 -35.84
N PHE A 36 -18.93 -52.21 -35.61
CA PHE A 36 -20.00 -51.25 -35.26
C PHE A 36 -20.18 -50.05 -36.21
N GLY A 37 -19.94 -50.21 -37.50
CA GLY A 37 -20.19 -49.17 -38.51
C GLY A 37 -19.17 -48.00 -38.52
N LEU A 38 -18.13 -48.06 -37.69
CA LEU A 38 -17.06 -47.06 -37.66
C LEU A 38 -15.85 -47.53 -38.49
N ARG A 39 -15.15 -46.57 -39.11
CA ARG A 39 -13.87 -46.84 -39.81
C ARG A 39 -12.80 -47.23 -38.77
N PRO A 40 -11.90 -48.18 -39.05
CA PRO A 40 -10.86 -48.60 -38.11
C PRO A 40 -10.01 -47.45 -37.54
N ALA A 41 -9.74 -46.41 -38.34
CA ALA A 41 -9.02 -45.21 -37.90
C ALA A 41 -9.81 -44.40 -36.85
N THR A 42 -11.14 -44.32 -36.97
CA THR A 42 -12.01 -43.66 -35.99
C THR A 42 -12.07 -44.46 -34.70
N LEU A 43 -12.12 -45.80 -34.79
CA LEU A 43 -12.09 -46.66 -33.62
C LEU A 43 -10.76 -46.54 -32.87
N LEU A 44 -9.63 -46.52 -33.58
CA LEU A 44 -8.31 -46.27 -33.01
C LEU A 44 -8.21 -44.88 -32.35
N ALA A 45 -8.78 -43.84 -32.97
CA ALA A 45 -8.81 -42.51 -32.39
C ALA A 45 -9.67 -42.47 -31.10
N LEU A 46 -10.83 -43.12 -31.09
CA LEU A 46 -11.69 -43.21 -29.90
C LEU A 46 -11.04 -44.01 -28.77
N VAL A 47 -10.37 -45.12 -29.10
CA VAL A 47 -9.56 -45.89 -28.13
C VAL A 47 -8.40 -45.04 -27.61
N GLY A 48 -7.73 -44.27 -28.47
CA GLY A 48 -6.68 -43.33 -28.07
C GLY A 48 -7.20 -42.23 -27.13
N ILE A 49 -8.36 -41.64 -27.42
CA ILE A 49 -9.02 -40.64 -26.56
C ILE A 49 -9.40 -41.29 -25.23
N ALA A 50 -10.03 -42.46 -25.23
CA ALA A 50 -10.38 -43.18 -24.00
C ALA A 50 -9.14 -43.53 -23.16
N ALA A 51 -8.05 -43.97 -23.81
CA ALA A 51 -6.78 -44.26 -23.16
C ALA A 51 -6.12 -43.01 -22.57
N LEU A 52 -6.27 -41.83 -23.19
CA LEU A 52 -5.81 -40.56 -22.65
C LEU A 52 -6.69 -40.04 -21.51
N LEU A 53 -8.00 -40.31 -21.54
CA LEU A 53 -8.95 -39.91 -20.50
C LEU A 53 -8.71 -40.62 -19.15
N VAL A 54 -8.18 -41.84 -19.15
CA VAL A 54 -7.87 -42.58 -17.92
C VAL A 54 -6.81 -41.91 -17.04
N PRO A 55 -5.58 -41.61 -17.52
CA PRO A 55 -4.59 -40.88 -16.72
C PRO A 55 -5.03 -39.45 -16.42
N LEU A 56 -5.72 -38.78 -17.35
CA LEU A 56 -6.29 -37.45 -17.11
C LEU A 56 -7.32 -37.46 -15.97
N SER A 57 -8.20 -38.47 -15.91
CA SER A 57 -9.16 -38.66 -14.82
C SER A 57 -8.43 -38.88 -13.49
N ALA A 58 -7.45 -39.79 -13.44
CA ALA A 58 -6.66 -40.03 -12.24
C ALA A 58 -5.85 -38.80 -11.76
N LEU A 59 -5.44 -37.93 -12.68
CA LEU A 59 -4.77 -36.66 -12.36
C LEU A 59 -5.74 -35.57 -11.89
N SER A 60 -6.95 -35.51 -12.46
CA SER A 60 -7.88 -34.37 -12.33
C SER A 60 -9.08 -34.60 -11.43
N GLN A 61 -9.29 -35.82 -10.91
CA GLN A 61 -10.39 -36.12 -9.99
C GLN A 61 -10.40 -35.14 -8.81
N PRO A 62 -11.54 -34.48 -8.52
CA PRO A 62 -11.66 -33.62 -7.35
C PRO A 62 -11.62 -34.44 -6.05
N ALA A 63 -11.26 -33.80 -4.95
CA ALA A 63 -11.40 -34.39 -3.62
C ALA A 63 -12.87 -34.32 -3.17
N ASP A 64 -13.33 -35.35 -2.45
CA ASP A 64 -14.65 -35.41 -1.84
C ASP A 64 -14.57 -35.89 -0.37
N SER A 65 -15.71 -36.08 0.30
CA SER A 65 -15.74 -36.52 1.70
C SER A 65 -15.16 -37.92 1.94
N THR A 66 -14.89 -38.68 0.88
CA THR A 66 -14.48 -40.09 0.90
C THR A 66 -13.15 -40.37 0.18
N SER A 67 -12.63 -39.40 -0.57
CA SER A 67 -11.43 -39.52 -1.40
C SER A 67 -10.62 -38.21 -1.38
N GLU A 68 -9.29 -38.33 -1.25
CA GLU A 68 -8.37 -37.20 -1.34
C GLU A 68 -8.26 -36.60 -2.77
N GLY A 69 -8.96 -37.20 -3.74
CA GLY A 69 -8.93 -36.82 -5.15
C GLY A 69 -7.67 -37.27 -5.87
N GLY A 70 -7.55 -36.87 -7.14
CA GLY A 70 -6.39 -37.12 -7.99
C GLY A 70 -5.16 -36.30 -7.56
N LYS A 71 -4.00 -36.58 -8.17
CA LYS A 71 -2.72 -35.96 -7.78
C LYS A 71 -2.74 -34.43 -7.85
N LEU A 72 -3.51 -33.81 -8.75
CA LEU A 72 -3.66 -32.35 -8.78
C LEU A 72 -4.47 -31.81 -7.59
N ALA A 73 -5.51 -32.51 -7.13
CA ALA A 73 -6.25 -32.12 -5.93
C ALA A 73 -5.35 -32.20 -4.69
N GLN A 74 -4.58 -33.28 -4.57
CA GLN A 74 -3.61 -33.47 -3.49
C GLN A 74 -2.51 -32.40 -3.49
N LEU A 75 -1.92 -32.09 -4.65
CA LEU A 75 -0.92 -31.03 -4.78
C LEU A 75 -1.53 -29.66 -4.46
N ARG A 76 -2.74 -29.36 -4.94
CA ARG A 76 -3.39 -28.09 -4.60
C ARG A 76 -3.71 -27.99 -3.12
N LYS A 77 -4.08 -29.09 -2.44
CA LYS A 77 -4.25 -29.13 -0.98
C LYS A 77 -2.93 -28.92 -0.26
N GLN A 78 -1.86 -29.62 -0.68
CA GLN A 78 -0.52 -29.52 -0.11
C GLN A 78 0.06 -28.10 -0.22
N PHE A 79 -0.11 -27.46 -1.37
CA PHE A 79 0.39 -26.10 -1.62
C PHE A 79 -0.63 -25.00 -1.26
N GLY A 80 -1.79 -25.35 -0.67
CA GLY A 80 -2.83 -24.38 -0.31
C GLY A 80 -3.41 -23.60 -1.50
N LEU A 81 -3.39 -24.18 -2.70
CA LEU A 81 -3.85 -23.62 -3.97
C LEU A 81 -5.32 -23.94 -4.31
N SER A 82 -6.08 -24.58 -3.40
CA SER A 82 -7.44 -25.07 -3.67
C SER A 82 -8.39 -24.87 -2.50
N GLN A 83 -9.61 -24.48 -2.86
CA GLN A 83 -10.84 -24.86 -2.16
C GLN A 83 -10.94 -26.39 -2.23
N ALA A 84 -10.35 -27.09 -1.26
CA ALA A 84 -10.10 -28.54 -1.35
C ALA A 84 -11.30 -29.40 -0.89
N ASN A 85 -12.41 -28.78 -0.50
CA ASN A 85 -13.66 -29.47 -0.20
C ASN A 85 -14.68 -29.19 -1.29
N LEU A 86 -15.41 -30.23 -1.73
CA LEU A 86 -16.49 -30.12 -2.72
C LEU A 86 -17.58 -29.11 -2.32
N GLY A 87 -17.74 -28.83 -1.01
CA GLY A 87 -18.66 -27.82 -0.48
C GLY A 87 -18.19 -26.37 -0.60
N ASP A 88 -16.89 -26.14 -0.83
CA ASP A 88 -16.31 -24.81 -1.02
C ASP A 88 -16.19 -24.44 -2.51
N VAL A 89 -16.39 -25.41 -3.41
CA VAL A 89 -16.34 -25.21 -4.86
C VAL A 89 -17.67 -24.62 -5.32
N ASP A 90 -17.65 -23.39 -5.86
CA ASP A 90 -18.84 -22.84 -6.52
C ASP A 90 -19.07 -23.60 -7.85
N PRO A 91 -20.10 -24.46 -7.95
CA PRO A 91 -20.34 -25.26 -9.15
C PRO A 91 -20.63 -24.37 -10.36
N THR A 92 -21.16 -23.16 -10.14
CA THR A 92 -21.42 -22.18 -11.19
C THR A 92 -20.11 -21.63 -11.76
N SER A 93 -19.15 -21.28 -10.89
CA SER A 93 -17.82 -20.81 -11.28
C SER A 93 -17.07 -21.86 -12.11
N GLU A 94 -17.03 -23.12 -11.65
CA GLU A 94 -16.35 -24.19 -12.40
C GLU A 94 -17.07 -24.51 -13.73
N THR A 95 -18.41 -24.50 -13.76
CA THR A 95 -19.18 -24.68 -15.00
C THR A 95 -18.92 -23.56 -16.00
N ILE A 96 -18.89 -22.30 -15.57
CA ILE A 96 -18.61 -21.16 -16.44
C ILE A 96 -17.18 -21.26 -17.00
N ARG A 97 -16.18 -21.59 -16.17
CA ARG A 97 -14.81 -21.76 -16.64
C ARG A 97 -14.68 -22.89 -17.66
N LEU A 98 -15.36 -24.01 -17.43
CA LEU A 98 -15.40 -25.12 -18.39
C LEU A 98 -16.08 -24.70 -19.70
N ALA A 99 -17.20 -23.97 -19.62
CA ALA A 99 -17.92 -23.43 -20.78
C ALA A 99 -17.06 -22.46 -21.61
N THR A 100 -16.12 -21.73 -21.00
CA THR A 100 -15.18 -20.89 -21.76
C THR A 100 -14.11 -21.67 -22.52
N LEU A 101 -14.02 -23.00 -22.36
CA LEU A 101 -13.02 -23.87 -23.02
C LEU A 101 -11.57 -23.37 -22.86
N GLY A 102 -11.25 -22.76 -21.71
CA GLY A 102 -9.92 -22.19 -21.44
C GLY A 102 -9.74 -20.73 -21.86
N LEU A 103 -10.72 -20.12 -22.54
CA LEU A 103 -10.70 -18.71 -22.96
C LEU A 103 -11.21 -17.74 -21.87
N LYS A 104 -11.18 -18.16 -20.60
CA LYS A 104 -11.70 -17.36 -19.47
C LYS A 104 -11.12 -15.94 -19.41
N ASN A 105 -9.84 -15.76 -19.75
CA ASN A 105 -9.19 -14.44 -19.72
C ASN A 105 -9.77 -13.51 -20.80
N VAL A 106 -10.09 -14.04 -22.00
CA VAL A 106 -10.75 -13.26 -23.06
C VAL A 106 -12.16 -12.88 -22.64
N ALA A 107 -12.91 -13.81 -22.03
CA ALA A 107 -14.23 -13.54 -21.50
C ALA A 107 -14.20 -12.44 -20.41
N VAL A 108 -13.20 -12.47 -19.53
CA VAL A 108 -13.00 -11.42 -18.52
C VAL A 108 -12.67 -10.07 -19.15
N THR A 109 -11.80 -10.02 -20.16
CA THR A 109 -11.52 -8.75 -20.88
C THR A 109 -12.78 -8.15 -21.50
N LEU A 110 -13.66 -8.98 -22.10
CA LEU A 110 -14.94 -8.51 -22.63
C LEU A 110 -15.89 -8.03 -21.53
N LEU A 111 -15.90 -8.69 -20.37
CA LEU A 111 -16.70 -8.26 -19.23
C LEU A 111 -16.18 -6.96 -18.61
N TRP A 112 -14.87 -6.73 -18.60
CA TRP A 112 -14.27 -5.43 -18.24
C TRP A 112 -14.77 -4.31 -19.14
N ASP A 113 -14.75 -4.52 -20.47
CA ASP A 113 -15.24 -3.54 -21.43
C ASP A 113 -16.74 -3.24 -21.23
N ARG A 114 -17.56 -4.27 -21.01
CA ARG A 114 -18.97 -4.12 -20.68
C ARG A 114 -19.21 -3.42 -19.35
N ALA A 115 -18.45 -3.75 -18.31
CA ALA A 115 -18.55 -3.09 -17.00
C ALA A 115 -18.23 -1.59 -17.13
N ASN A 116 -17.20 -1.24 -17.92
CA ASN A 116 -16.88 0.15 -18.21
C ASN A 116 -18.00 0.85 -19.00
N HIS A 117 -18.62 0.17 -19.96
CA HIS A 117 -19.78 0.70 -20.68
C HIS A 117 -20.98 0.93 -19.76
N TYR A 118 -21.39 -0.08 -18.97
CA TYR A 118 -22.52 0.01 -18.04
C TYR A 118 -22.33 1.11 -17.00
N LYS A 119 -21.09 1.31 -16.53
CA LYS A 119 -20.75 2.46 -15.68
C LYS A 119 -21.03 3.79 -16.39
N LYS A 120 -20.59 3.94 -17.65
CA LYS A 120 -20.77 5.19 -18.44
C LYS A 120 -22.24 5.52 -18.72
N VAL A 121 -23.10 4.52 -18.80
CA VAL A 121 -24.54 4.69 -19.04
C VAL A 121 -25.37 4.58 -17.76
N GLU A 122 -24.73 4.57 -16.58
CA GLU A 122 -25.36 4.45 -15.26
C GLU A 122 -26.28 3.22 -15.11
N ASP A 123 -25.99 2.15 -15.85
CA ASP A 123 -26.71 0.88 -15.75
C ASP A 123 -26.13 0.02 -14.63
N TRP A 124 -26.46 0.41 -13.39
CA TRP A 124 -25.94 -0.20 -12.17
C TRP A 124 -26.31 -1.69 -12.02
N THR A 125 -27.45 -2.10 -12.59
CA THR A 125 -27.93 -3.48 -12.57
C THR A 125 -27.05 -4.37 -13.43
N ASN A 126 -26.86 -4.00 -14.70
CA ASN A 126 -26.01 -4.77 -15.61
C ASN A 126 -24.53 -4.67 -15.25
N LEU A 127 -24.10 -3.55 -14.67
CA LEU A 127 -22.77 -3.44 -14.07
C LEU A 127 -22.57 -4.50 -12.99
N SER A 128 -23.48 -4.57 -12.01
CA SER A 128 -23.40 -5.56 -10.93
C SER A 128 -23.35 -7.00 -11.46
N ALA A 129 -24.15 -7.32 -12.47
CA ALA A 129 -24.15 -8.64 -13.11
C ALA A 129 -22.83 -8.95 -13.84
N ALA A 130 -22.24 -7.97 -14.53
CA ALA A 130 -20.93 -8.14 -15.18
C ALA A 130 -19.83 -8.41 -14.15
N LEU A 131 -19.82 -7.67 -13.03
CA LEU A 131 -18.86 -7.88 -11.94
C LEU A 131 -18.97 -9.27 -11.32
N GLU A 132 -20.20 -9.75 -11.09
CA GLU A 132 -20.46 -11.09 -10.58
C GLU A 132 -19.97 -12.20 -11.54
N GLN A 133 -20.09 -11.98 -12.86
CA GLN A 133 -19.54 -12.93 -13.83
C GLN A 133 -18.02 -12.94 -13.83
N MET A 134 -17.39 -11.78 -13.65
CA MET A 134 -15.93 -11.66 -13.57
C MET A 134 -15.37 -12.39 -12.34
N THR A 135 -16.00 -12.25 -11.17
CA THR A 135 -15.58 -13.00 -9.97
C THR A 135 -15.76 -14.49 -10.16
N LYS A 136 -16.83 -14.95 -10.82
CA LYS A 136 -16.99 -16.38 -11.16
C LYS A 136 -15.92 -16.88 -12.13
N LEU A 137 -15.41 -16.05 -13.03
CA LEU A 137 -14.35 -16.44 -13.96
C LEU A 137 -12.94 -16.44 -13.33
N GLN A 138 -12.68 -15.52 -12.41
CA GLN A 138 -11.37 -15.32 -11.76
C GLN A 138 -11.48 -15.11 -10.23
N PRO A 139 -12.04 -16.04 -9.44
CA PRO A 139 -12.28 -15.80 -8.02
C PRO A 139 -11.01 -15.84 -7.17
N ASN A 140 -9.92 -16.42 -7.68
CA ASN A 140 -8.64 -16.49 -6.97
C ASN A 140 -7.70 -15.32 -7.34
N PHE A 141 -8.22 -14.30 -8.04
CA PHE A 141 -7.42 -13.19 -8.51
C PHE A 141 -7.65 -11.96 -7.65
N TYR A 142 -6.65 -11.63 -6.83
CA TYR A 142 -6.65 -10.50 -5.89
C TYR A 142 -7.20 -9.21 -6.52
N SER A 143 -6.71 -8.84 -7.71
CA SER A 143 -6.99 -7.56 -8.36
C SER A 143 -8.45 -7.39 -8.74
N VAL A 144 -9.18 -8.48 -9.04
CA VAL A 144 -10.63 -8.42 -9.32
C VAL A 144 -11.38 -7.99 -8.06
N TRP A 145 -11.03 -8.56 -6.90
CA TRP A 145 -11.70 -8.23 -5.64
C TRP A 145 -11.38 -6.81 -5.18
N ASP A 146 -10.10 -6.44 -5.18
CA ASP A 146 -9.64 -5.13 -4.74
C ASP A 146 -10.19 -4.00 -5.62
N PHE A 147 -10.02 -4.12 -6.94
CA PHE A 147 -10.47 -3.09 -7.87
C PHE A 147 -11.98 -2.90 -7.80
N GLN A 148 -12.75 -3.98 -7.81
CA GLN A 148 -14.22 -3.84 -7.86
C GLN A 148 -14.79 -3.36 -6.54
N ALA A 149 -14.22 -3.77 -5.41
CA ALA A 149 -14.57 -3.18 -4.12
C ALA A 149 -14.33 -1.67 -4.11
N HIS A 150 -13.19 -1.22 -4.68
CA HIS A 150 -12.89 0.20 -4.83
C HIS A 150 -13.90 0.89 -5.75
N ASN A 151 -14.21 0.30 -6.89
CA ASN A 151 -15.17 0.85 -7.83
C ASN A 151 -16.55 1.03 -7.19
N LEU A 152 -17.03 0.04 -6.44
CA LEU A 152 -18.30 0.10 -5.70
C LEU A 152 -18.26 1.19 -4.61
N SER A 153 -17.23 1.18 -3.76
CA SER A 153 -17.21 2.01 -2.55
C SER A 153 -16.70 3.43 -2.74
N TYR A 154 -16.02 3.73 -3.85
CA TYR A 154 -15.45 5.05 -4.12
C TYR A 154 -16.05 5.67 -5.36
N ASN A 155 -16.03 4.97 -6.50
CA ASN A 155 -16.45 5.57 -7.77
C ASN A 155 -17.97 5.60 -7.91
N ILE A 156 -18.65 4.48 -7.66
CA ILE A 156 -20.10 4.38 -7.84
C ILE A 156 -20.81 5.06 -6.68
N SER A 157 -20.31 4.89 -5.45
CA SER A 157 -20.94 5.48 -4.27
C SER A 157 -21.12 7.00 -4.35
N VAL A 158 -20.26 7.73 -5.07
CA VAL A 158 -20.33 9.21 -5.11
C VAL A 158 -21.34 9.73 -6.12
N GLU A 159 -21.88 8.87 -6.99
CA GLU A 159 -22.87 9.23 -8.01
C GLU A 159 -24.29 9.36 -7.43
N PHE A 160 -24.48 9.06 -6.13
CA PHE A 160 -25.79 9.08 -5.48
C PHE A 160 -25.93 10.28 -4.56
N ASP A 161 -27.09 10.96 -4.63
CA ASP A 161 -27.37 12.16 -3.84
C ASP A 161 -27.69 11.86 -2.36
N ASP A 162 -28.38 10.76 -2.06
CA ASP A 162 -28.70 10.36 -0.68
C ASP A 162 -27.53 9.60 -0.04
N TYR A 163 -27.13 10.00 1.17
CA TYR A 163 -26.04 9.35 1.90
C TYR A 163 -26.35 7.89 2.26
N HIS A 164 -27.62 7.49 2.38
CA HIS A 164 -27.98 6.09 2.62
C HIS A 164 -27.65 5.23 1.40
N ASP A 165 -27.92 5.73 0.19
CA ASP A 165 -27.58 5.03 -1.05
C ASP A 165 -26.06 4.96 -1.22
N ARG A 166 -25.35 6.07 -0.97
CA ARG A 166 -23.87 6.08 -0.94
C ARG A 166 -23.33 5.03 0.02
N TYR A 167 -23.85 5.01 1.25
CA TYR A 167 -23.46 4.06 2.29
C TYR A 167 -23.77 2.61 1.88
N ALA A 168 -24.91 2.35 1.27
CA ALA A 168 -25.27 1.01 0.78
C ALA A 168 -24.28 0.50 -0.27
N TRP A 169 -23.81 1.37 -1.19
CA TRP A 169 -22.75 1.02 -2.14
C TRP A 169 -21.38 0.81 -1.49
N VAL A 170 -21.04 1.60 -0.46
CA VAL A 170 -19.84 1.38 0.36
C VAL A 170 -19.88 0.00 1.02
N MET A 171 -20.98 -0.34 1.68
CA MET A 171 -21.14 -1.65 2.31
C MET A 171 -21.15 -2.78 1.29
N LYS A 172 -21.74 -2.58 0.11
CA LYS A 172 -21.69 -3.54 -0.99
C LYS A 172 -20.24 -3.84 -1.43
N GLY A 173 -19.37 -2.84 -1.50
CA GLY A 173 -17.96 -3.04 -1.80
C GLY A 173 -17.19 -3.75 -0.67
N ILE A 174 -17.48 -3.44 0.60
CA ILE A 174 -16.89 -4.14 1.76
C ILE A 174 -17.33 -5.61 1.81
N GLU A 175 -18.61 -5.88 1.56
CA GLU A 175 -19.17 -7.24 1.46
C GLU A 175 -18.58 -8.01 0.28
N PHE A 176 -18.31 -7.32 -0.83
CA PHE A 176 -17.62 -7.91 -1.97
C PHE A 176 -16.19 -8.35 -1.60
N LEU A 177 -15.44 -7.55 -0.82
CA LEU A 177 -14.15 -8.00 -0.27
C LEU A 177 -14.30 -9.19 0.66
N ARG A 178 -15.33 -9.22 1.51
CA ARG A 178 -15.59 -10.35 2.42
C ARG A 178 -15.80 -11.66 1.65
N GLN A 179 -16.51 -11.61 0.52
CA GLN A 179 -16.63 -12.75 -0.39
C GLN A 179 -15.26 -13.14 -0.97
N GLY A 180 -14.49 -12.16 -1.45
CA GLY A 180 -13.13 -12.39 -1.97
C GLY A 180 -12.20 -13.05 -0.96
N ILE A 181 -12.26 -12.65 0.31
CA ILE A 181 -11.53 -13.29 1.42
C ILE A 181 -11.94 -14.76 1.56
N GLY A 182 -13.23 -15.09 1.42
CA GLY A 182 -13.73 -16.47 1.44
C GLY A 182 -13.14 -17.35 0.32
N TYR A 183 -12.97 -16.80 -0.88
CA TYR A 183 -12.31 -17.49 -2.00
C TYR A 183 -10.78 -17.56 -1.86
N ASN A 184 -10.18 -16.58 -1.18
CA ASN A 184 -8.72 -16.39 -1.12
C ASN A 184 -8.22 -16.47 0.33
N GLN A 185 -8.48 -17.59 1.01
CA GLN A 185 -8.19 -17.77 2.44
C GLN A 185 -6.72 -17.58 2.84
N ARG A 186 -5.78 -17.76 1.89
CA ARG A 186 -4.33 -17.57 2.08
C ARG A 186 -3.79 -16.27 1.45
N GLU A 187 -4.63 -15.26 1.25
CA GLU A 187 -4.21 -13.96 0.71
C GLU A 187 -4.31 -12.88 1.81
N PRO A 188 -3.22 -12.62 2.56
CA PRO A 188 -3.20 -11.65 3.66
C PRO A 188 -3.66 -10.25 3.25
N ARG A 189 -3.36 -9.84 2.00
CA ARG A 189 -3.64 -8.49 1.52
C ARG A 189 -5.13 -8.19 1.50
N LEU A 190 -6.00 -9.17 1.20
CA LEU A 190 -7.45 -8.92 1.14
C LEU A 190 -8.02 -8.59 2.53
N GLN A 191 -7.47 -9.17 3.60
CA GLN A 191 -7.83 -8.78 4.97
C GLN A 191 -7.44 -7.31 5.22
N GLY A 192 -6.19 -6.94 4.89
CA GLY A 192 -5.73 -5.56 5.00
C GLY A 192 -6.56 -4.58 4.17
N ARG A 193 -6.97 -4.96 2.96
CA ARG A 193 -7.89 -4.16 2.14
C ARG A 193 -9.25 -3.99 2.79
N MET A 194 -9.88 -5.05 3.29
CA MET A 194 -11.15 -4.92 4.01
C MET A 194 -10.99 -3.99 5.23
N GLY A 195 -9.89 -4.12 5.98
CA GLY A 195 -9.54 -3.23 7.09
C GLY A 195 -9.42 -1.76 6.65
N TRP A 196 -8.77 -1.52 5.51
CA TRP A 196 -8.61 -0.18 4.94
C TRP A 196 -9.94 0.44 4.51
N PHE A 197 -10.84 -0.32 3.86
CA PHE A 197 -12.16 0.19 3.47
C PHE A 197 -13.01 0.53 4.69
N ILE A 198 -13.07 -0.37 5.68
CA ILE A 198 -13.84 -0.13 6.91
C ILE A 198 -13.25 1.06 7.68
N GLY A 199 -11.92 1.13 7.85
CA GLY A 199 -11.27 2.24 8.54
C GLY A 199 -11.45 3.56 7.78
N GLN A 200 -11.00 3.64 6.53
CA GLN A 200 -10.90 4.90 5.80
C GLN A 200 -12.22 5.34 5.17
N LYS A 201 -12.94 4.46 4.44
CA LYS A 201 -14.14 4.90 3.70
C LYS A 201 -15.27 5.28 4.65
N ILE A 202 -15.48 4.51 5.71
CA ILE A 202 -16.48 4.81 6.74
C ILE A 202 -15.97 5.91 7.68
N GLY A 203 -14.68 5.86 8.03
CA GLY A 203 -14.11 6.76 9.03
C GLY A 203 -13.80 8.17 8.53
N ARG A 204 -13.56 8.39 7.24
CA ARG A 204 -13.08 9.69 6.73
C ARG A 204 -13.91 10.34 5.64
N ALA A 205 -15.00 9.71 5.20
CA ALA A 205 -15.91 10.35 4.25
C ALA A 205 -16.46 11.68 4.79
N ASP A 206 -16.94 12.53 3.90
CA ASP A 206 -17.62 13.77 4.29
C ASP A 206 -18.85 13.46 5.18
N GLU A 207 -19.53 12.35 4.92
CA GLU A 207 -20.62 11.81 5.74
C GLU A 207 -20.16 10.83 6.84
N LYS A 208 -18.90 10.92 7.30
CA LYS A 208 -18.34 10.01 8.31
C LYS A 208 -19.22 9.86 9.55
N LEU A 209 -19.86 10.93 10.02
CA LEU A 209 -20.72 10.86 11.21
C LEU A 209 -21.95 9.97 10.98
N GLN A 210 -22.55 10.07 9.79
CA GLN A 210 -23.68 9.23 9.37
C GLN A 210 -23.21 7.80 9.14
N TYR A 211 -22.12 7.59 8.39
CA TYR A 211 -21.62 6.25 8.07
C TYR A 211 -21.17 5.49 9.32
N ARG A 212 -20.43 6.11 10.23
CA ARG A 212 -20.02 5.48 11.51
C ARG A 212 -21.23 5.08 12.35
N ARG A 213 -22.30 5.89 12.37
CA ARG A 213 -23.55 5.56 13.07
C ARG A 213 -24.26 4.36 12.44
N LEU A 214 -24.42 4.38 11.11
CA LEU A 214 -25.06 3.27 10.37
C LEU A 214 -24.26 1.98 10.54
N PHE A 215 -22.94 2.04 10.40
CA PHE A 215 -22.04 0.89 10.57
C PHE A 215 -22.16 0.28 11.95
N LYS A 216 -22.06 1.11 13.01
CA LYS A 216 -22.16 0.64 14.39
C LYS A 216 -23.50 -0.06 14.70
N ALA A 217 -24.57 0.35 14.02
CA ALA A 217 -25.92 -0.19 14.17
C ALA A 217 -26.21 -1.41 13.27
N ASP A 218 -25.29 -1.80 12.38
CA ASP A 218 -25.48 -2.88 11.41
C ASP A 218 -25.26 -4.26 12.06
N ASP A 219 -26.29 -4.78 12.73
CA ASP A 219 -26.26 -6.09 13.38
C ASP A 219 -25.90 -7.22 12.40
N ASP A 220 -26.48 -7.19 11.19
CA ASP A 220 -26.29 -8.23 10.18
C ASP A 220 -24.85 -8.30 9.68
N PHE A 221 -24.20 -7.15 9.42
CA PHE A 221 -22.78 -7.11 9.09
C PHE A 221 -21.94 -7.66 10.23
N HIS A 222 -22.13 -7.16 11.45
CA HIS A 222 -21.27 -7.52 12.57
C HIS A 222 -21.40 -8.98 12.98
N GLU A 223 -22.61 -9.56 12.94
CA GLU A 223 -22.82 -10.98 13.24
C GLU A 223 -22.19 -11.88 12.18
N ARG A 224 -22.27 -11.52 10.90
CA ARG A 224 -21.62 -12.26 9.80
C ARG A 224 -20.10 -12.10 9.76
N ASP A 225 -19.58 -11.01 10.30
CA ASP A 225 -18.16 -10.67 10.32
C ASP A 225 -17.42 -11.28 11.53
N ARG A 226 -18.00 -11.11 12.73
CA ARG A 226 -17.52 -11.70 13.99
C ARG A 226 -18.70 -11.82 14.97
N PRO A 227 -19.31 -13.02 15.10
CA PRO A 227 -20.41 -13.27 16.02
C PRO A 227 -20.11 -12.78 17.45
N GLY A 228 -21.10 -12.15 18.08
CA GLY A 228 -21.00 -11.71 19.48
C GLY A 228 -20.19 -10.41 19.71
N ARG A 229 -19.85 -9.64 18.67
CA ARG A 229 -19.19 -8.33 18.81
C ARG A 229 -20.09 -7.34 19.59
N THR A 230 -19.58 -6.79 20.68
CA THR A 230 -20.28 -5.82 21.52
C THR A 230 -20.37 -4.44 20.86
N LEU A 231 -21.37 -3.62 21.22
CA LEU A 231 -21.57 -2.28 20.62
C LEU A 231 -20.31 -1.37 20.67
N PRO A 232 -19.52 -1.32 21.76
CA PRO A 232 -18.29 -0.52 21.77
C PRO A 232 -17.20 -1.00 20.80
N GLU A 233 -17.15 -2.29 20.49
CA GLU A 233 -16.18 -2.88 19.56
C GLU A 233 -16.55 -2.68 18.09
N ARG A 234 -17.78 -2.23 17.80
CA ARG A 234 -18.29 -1.98 16.45
C ARG A 234 -17.82 -0.66 15.85
N ASP A 235 -16.87 0.03 16.49
CA ASP A 235 -16.21 1.18 15.89
C ASP A 235 -15.45 0.77 14.62
N ASN A 236 -15.58 1.55 13.54
CA ASN A 236 -15.02 1.19 12.25
C ASN A 236 -13.49 1.08 12.28
N TRP A 237 -12.80 1.89 13.08
CA TRP A 237 -11.34 1.79 13.20
C TRP A 237 -10.92 0.56 13.99
N LEU A 238 -11.68 0.18 15.03
CA LEU A 238 -11.42 -1.04 15.79
C LEU A 238 -11.66 -2.29 14.92
N VAL A 239 -12.79 -2.35 14.21
CA VAL A 239 -13.07 -3.45 13.27
C VAL A 239 -12.03 -3.49 12.15
N GLY A 240 -11.61 -2.33 11.62
CA GLY A 240 -10.54 -2.26 10.63
C GLY A 240 -9.22 -2.82 11.15
N ASN A 241 -8.84 -2.48 12.39
CA ASN A 241 -7.63 -2.99 13.04
C ASN A 241 -7.67 -4.51 13.26
N GLU A 242 -8.83 -5.07 13.62
CA GLU A 242 -9.02 -6.53 13.68
C GLU A 242 -8.71 -7.22 12.34
N LYS A 243 -9.08 -6.60 11.21
CA LYS A 243 -8.78 -7.15 9.88
C LYS A 243 -7.30 -7.07 9.54
N TYR A 244 -6.62 -5.99 9.91
CA TYR A 244 -5.16 -5.92 9.75
C TYR A 244 -4.45 -7.01 10.54
N HIS A 245 -4.85 -7.24 11.80
CA HIS A 245 -4.32 -8.34 12.61
C HIS A 245 -4.61 -9.72 12.02
N ALA A 246 -5.80 -9.95 11.48
CA ALA A 246 -6.11 -11.19 10.78
C ALA A 246 -5.22 -11.41 9.55
N GLY A 247 -4.93 -10.33 8.79
CA GLY A 247 -3.97 -10.36 7.69
C GLY A 247 -2.56 -10.71 8.17
N GLN A 248 -2.09 -10.09 9.25
CA GLN A 248 -0.77 -10.38 9.82
C GLN A 248 -0.66 -11.82 10.29
N GLN A 249 -1.67 -12.36 10.96
CA GLN A 249 -1.70 -13.76 11.39
C GLN A 249 -1.59 -14.73 10.20
N LEU A 250 -2.24 -14.41 9.07
CA LEU A 250 -2.09 -15.20 7.84
C LEU A 250 -0.65 -15.14 7.31
N ALA A 251 -0.03 -13.96 7.25
CA ALA A 251 1.36 -13.81 6.83
C ALA A 251 2.31 -14.59 7.75
N ASP A 252 2.14 -14.46 9.06
CA ASP A 252 2.92 -15.14 10.10
C ASP A 252 2.76 -16.67 10.04
N SER A 253 1.62 -17.17 9.53
CA SER A 253 1.39 -18.61 9.25
C SER A 253 2.11 -19.14 7.99
N GLY A 254 2.89 -18.30 7.31
CA GLY A 254 3.60 -18.62 6.08
C GLY A 254 2.77 -18.42 4.80
N ALA A 255 1.70 -17.61 4.84
CA ALA A 255 1.04 -17.18 3.63
C ALA A 255 1.95 -16.22 2.84
N PRO A 256 2.05 -16.35 1.50
CA PRO A 256 2.95 -15.51 0.72
C PRO A 256 2.49 -14.05 0.73
N LEU A 257 3.32 -13.17 1.28
CA LEU A 257 3.06 -11.74 1.29
C LEU A 257 3.58 -11.10 0.00
N ARG A 258 2.67 -10.82 -0.94
CA ARG A 258 2.99 -10.19 -2.23
C ARG A 258 2.87 -8.66 -2.17
N THR A 259 3.48 -8.08 -1.13
CA THR A 259 3.57 -6.63 -0.90
C THR A 259 4.75 -6.34 0.02
N THR A 260 5.08 -5.07 0.23
CA THR A 260 6.12 -4.63 1.14
C THR A 260 5.76 -4.97 2.60
N ALA A 261 6.53 -5.86 3.23
CA ALA A 261 6.31 -6.28 4.62
C ALA A 261 6.31 -5.10 5.60
N LEU A 262 7.22 -4.14 5.41
CA LEU A 262 7.30 -2.93 6.23
C LEU A 262 5.97 -2.16 6.27
N ILE A 263 5.37 -1.89 5.11
CA ILE A 263 4.11 -1.13 5.00
C ILE A 263 2.97 -1.96 5.59
N PHE A 264 2.85 -3.22 5.18
CA PHE A 264 1.81 -4.15 5.65
C PHE A 264 1.81 -4.28 7.18
N HIS A 265 2.98 -4.37 7.80
CA HIS A 265 3.08 -4.50 9.24
C HIS A 265 2.87 -3.19 10.02
N SER A 266 2.92 -2.03 9.35
CA SER A 266 2.62 -0.72 9.95
C SER A 266 1.12 -0.40 10.04
N GLU A 267 0.28 -1.11 9.29
CA GLU A 267 -1.15 -0.77 9.14
C GLU A 267 -1.96 -0.81 10.46
N PRO A 268 -1.75 -1.79 11.38
CA PRO A 268 -2.42 -1.77 12.68
C PRO A 268 -2.14 -0.49 13.49
N MET A 269 -0.86 -0.11 13.57
CA MET A 269 -0.41 1.13 14.23
C MET A 269 -1.08 2.35 13.62
N MET A 270 -0.98 2.50 12.29
CA MET A 270 -1.59 3.63 11.60
C MET A 270 -3.10 3.70 11.82
N THR A 271 -3.78 2.55 11.88
CA THR A 271 -5.23 2.49 12.12
C THR A 271 -5.60 2.93 13.53
N MET A 272 -4.81 2.56 14.55
CA MET A 272 -5.06 3.01 15.93
C MET A 272 -4.69 4.48 16.16
N ILE A 273 -3.69 5.01 15.46
CA ILE A 273 -3.43 6.45 15.45
C ILE A 273 -4.63 7.19 14.85
N ASN A 274 -5.19 6.69 13.75
CA ASN A 274 -6.38 7.28 13.14
C ASN A 274 -7.61 7.19 14.04
N TYR A 275 -7.77 6.09 14.79
CA TYR A 275 -8.82 5.95 15.80
C TYR A 275 -8.69 7.02 16.88
N ALA A 276 -7.50 7.20 17.45
CA ALA A 276 -7.26 8.18 18.50
C ALA A 276 -7.56 9.61 18.01
N ARG A 277 -7.04 9.98 16.83
CA ARG A 277 -7.33 11.27 16.20
C ARG A 277 -8.83 11.45 15.90
N ALA A 278 -9.50 10.40 15.44
CA ALA A 278 -10.94 10.46 15.16
C ALA A 278 -11.79 10.71 16.42
N LEU A 279 -11.37 10.21 17.59
CA LEU A 279 -12.02 10.53 18.86
C LEU A 279 -11.92 12.02 19.17
N GLU A 280 -10.74 12.60 19.02
CA GLU A 280 -10.48 14.02 19.27
C GLU A 280 -11.22 14.92 18.28
N ASP A 281 -11.21 14.58 16.99
CA ASP A 281 -11.98 15.28 15.95
C ASP A 281 -13.48 15.30 16.27
N ASP A 282 -14.01 14.20 16.82
CA ASP A 282 -15.40 14.05 17.21
C ASP A 282 -15.73 14.72 18.57
N GLY A 283 -14.74 15.32 19.23
CA GLY A 283 -14.91 16.01 20.51
C GLY A 283 -14.92 15.09 21.74
N VAL A 284 -14.35 13.89 21.62
CA VAL A 284 -14.24 12.91 22.70
C VAL A 284 -12.87 13.02 23.35
N PHE A 285 -12.80 13.62 24.54
CA PHE A 285 -11.56 13.88 25.28
C PHE A 285 -11.46 13.10 26.60
N GLY A 286 -10.44 13.42 27.40
CA GLY A 286 -10.20 12.81 28.71
C GLY A 286 -9.74 11.35 28.63
N SER A 287 -10.32 10.49 29.47
CA SER A 287 -9.89 9.09 29.58
C SER A 287 -10.10 8.29 28.29
N ALA A 288 -11.09 8.65 27.47
CA ALA A 288 -11.35 7.98 26.20
C ALA A 288 -10.29 8.31 25.15
N ALA A 289 -9.93 9.59 24.98
CA ALA A 289 -8.83 10.00 24.09
C ALA A 289 -7.50 9.38 24.52
N ARG A 290 -7.20 9.44 25.82
CA ARG A 290 -6.01 8.79 26.41
C ARG A 290 -5.98 7.29 26.08
N ALA A 291 -7.08 6.57 26.30
CA ALA A 291 -7.17 5.14 25.98
C ALA A 291 -7.01 4.87 24.47
N GLY A 292 -7.48 5.77 23.60
CA GLY A 292 -7.25 5.70 22.15
C GLY A 292 -5.75 5.76 21.82
N TRP A 293 -5.04 6.76 22.36
CA TRP A 293 -3.60 6.91 22.16
C TRP A 293 -2.78 5.79 22.83
N GLU A 294 -3.23 5.24 23.95
CA GLU A 294 -2.60 4.06 24.57
C GLU A 294 -2.67 2.82 23.66
N LYS A 295 -3.79 2.62 22.94
CA LYS A 295 -3.91 1.57 21.91
C LYS A 295 -2.94 1.81 20.76
N ALA A 296 -2.86 3.06 20.27
CA ALA A 296 -1.90 3.44 19.23
C ALA A 296 -0.45 3.17 19.66
N GLY A 297 -0.09 3.58 20.87
CA GLY A 297 1.23 3.33 21.45
C GLY A 297 1.52 1.84 21.66
N LYS A 298 0.52 1.02 21.97
CA LYS A 298 0.67 -0.44 22.02
C LYS A 298 1.03 -1.00 20.64
N GLU A 299 0.25 -0.68 19.60
CA GLU A 299 0.52 -1.14 18.23
C GLU A 299 1.89 -0.66 17.74
N MET A 300 2.30 0.56 18.12
CA MET A 300 3.62 1.08 17.80
C MET A 300 4.74 0.24 18.43
N ARG A 301 4.61 -0.14 19.71
CA ARG A 301 5.58 -1.02 20.37
C ARG A 301 5.61 -2.41 19.75
N ASP A 302 4.45 -2.96 19.40
CA ASP A 302 4.36 -4.27 18.74
C ASP A 302 5.01 -4.25 17.35
N PHE A 303 4.86 -3.15 16.60
CA PHE A 303 5.53 -2.95 15.32
C PHE A 303 7.05 -2.75 15.48
N ALA A 304 7.48 -2.02 16.51
CA ALA A 304 8.90 -1.77 16.78
C ALA A 304 9.71 -3.05 17.01
N VAL A 305 9.13 -4.04 17.68
CA VAL A 305 9.81 -5.32 17.99
C VAL A 305 9.59 -6.40 16.93
N ARG A 306 8.74 -6.14 15.94
CA ARG A 306 8.47 -7.09 14.86
C ARG A 306 9.68 -7.26 13.96
N GLU A 307 9.92 -8.49 13.56
CA GLU A 307 10.92 -8.84 12.57
C GLU A 307 10.40 -8.50 11.16
N ILE A 308 11.13 -7.64 10.45
CA ILE A 308 10.79 -7.17 9.10
C ILE A 308 11.86 -7.70 8.14
N PRO A 309 11.48 -8.50 7.13
CA PRO A 309 12.43 -8.93 6.10
C PRO A 309 12.89 -7.71 5.29
N THR A 310 14.20 -7.66 5.01
CA THR A 310 14.79 -6.60 4.18
C THR A 310 15.19 -7.11 2.81
N THR A 311 15.47 -6.20 1.90
CA THR A 311 16.01 -6.53 0.56
C THR A 311 17.41 -7.16 0.62
N TRP A 312 18.09 -7.09 1.76
CA TRP A 312 19.44 -7.63 1.97
C TRP A 312 19.43 -9.01 2.65
N ASP A 313 18.26 -9.65 2.76
CA ASP A 313 18.08 -10.96 3.42
C ASP A 313 18.53 -10.99 4.90
N VAL A 314 18.65 -9.80 5.51
CA VAL A 314 18.89 -9.63 6.95
C VAL A 314 17.61 -9.06 7.56
N PRO A 315 16.86 -9.83 8.36
CA PRO A 315 15.70 -9.31 9.04
C PRO A 315 16.09 -8.25 10.08
N ILE A 316 15.28 -7.21 10.20
CA ILE A 316 15.50 -6.12 11.17
C ILE A 316 14.33 -5.99 12.13
N ARG A 317 14.56 -5.34 13.27
CA ARG A 317 13.51 -4.83 14.14
C ARG A 317 13.69 -3.33 14.27
N LEU A 318 12.64 -2.58 13.98
CA LEU A 318 12.74 -1.11 13.91
C LEU A 318 13.21 -0.53 15.25
N GLY A 319 12.79 -1.09 16.38
CA GLY A 319 13.15 -0.64 17.73
C GLY A 319 14.61 -0.85 18.13
N LEU A 320 15.41 -1.62 17.38
CA LEU A 320 16.79 -1.96 17.78
C LEU A 320 17.85 -0.94 17.38
N ARG A 321 17.52 0.11 16.62
CA ARG A 321 18.49 1.09 16.10
C ARG A 321 19.42 1.65 17.18
N GLU A 322 18.86 2.14 18.28
CA GLU A 322 19.62 2.76 19.37
C GLU A 322 20.48 1.72 20.12
N GLU A 323 20.02 0.46 20.20
CA GLU A 323 20.79 -0.64 20.78
C GLU A 323 21.97 -1.03 19.87
N GLU A 324 21.76 -1.10 18.55
CA GLU A 324 22.80 -1.37 17.57
C GLU A 324 23.87 -0.27 17.54
N LEU A 325 23.47 1.00 17.63
CA LEU A 325 24.42 2.12 17.78
C LEU A 325 25.20 2.03 19.09
N SER A 326 24.54 1.67 20.19
CA SER A 326 25.20 1.48 21.49
C SER A 326 26.16 0.28 21.46
N ARG A 327 25.80 -0.80 20.75
CA ARG A 327 26.67 -1.95 20.48
C ARG A 327 27.89 -1.53 19.68
N ALA A 328 27.71 -0.78 18.59
CA ALA A 328 28.80 -0.25 17.78
C ALA A 328 29.73 0.65 18.61
N SER A 329 29.19 1.55 19.44
CA SER A 329 29.99 2.43 20.31
C SER A 329 30.85 1.64 21.30
N ARG A 330 30.28 0.64 21.98
CA ARG A 330 31.05 -0.22 22.91
C ARG A 330 32.18 -0.97 22.21
N ILE A 331 31.89 -1.56 21.04
CA ILE A 331 32.91 -2.26 20.26
C ILE A 331 33.99 -1.29 19.76
N ASN A 332 33.61 -0.06 19.41
CA ASN A 332 34.54 1.00 19.03
C ASN A 332 35.53 1.32 20.17
N GLU A 333 35.04 1.45 21.41
CA GLU A 333 35.89 1.66 22.59
C GLU A 333 36.84 0.49 22.85
N GLU A 334 36.36 -0.76 22.68
CA GLU A 334 37.20 -1.96 22.80
C GLU A 334 38.28 -2.02 21.71
N LEU A 335 37.94 -1.66 20.47
CA LEU A 335 38.87 -1.61 19.35
C LEU A 335 39.93 -0.53 19.55
N GLU A 336 39.55 0.66 20.04
CA GLU A 336 40.49 1.73 20.37
C GLU A 336 41.40 1.34 21.53
N THR A 337 40.91 0.58 22.50
CA THR A 337 41.75 0.04 23.58
C THR A 337 42.74 -1.02 23.06
N LEU A 338 42.32 -1.83 22.09
CA LEU A 338 43.15 -2.89 21.50
C LEU A 338 44.19 -2.34 20.51
N LEU A 339 43.85 -1.27 19.79
CA LEU A 339 44.65 -0.65 18.72
C LEU A 339 44.72 0.88 18.92
N PRO A 340 45.33 1.35 20.02
CA PRO A 340 45.29 2.76 20.42
C PRO A 340 45.89 3.66 19.34
N GLY A 341 45.10 4.65 18.91
CA GLY A 341 45.49 5.66 17.92
C GLY A 341 45.62 5.15 16.48
N GLN A 342 45.42 3.85 16.22
CA GLN A 342 45.62 3.28 14.89
C GLN A 342 44.53 3.73 13.90
N PHE A 343 43.31 3.94 14.37
CA PHE A 343 42.23 4.46 13.52
C PHE A 343 42.56 5.86 13.02
N LYS A 344 42.90 6.77 13.95
CA LYS A 344 43.31 8.14 13.63
C LYS A 344 44.58 8.20 12.76
N ALA A 345 45.57 7.35 13.04
CA ALA A 345 46.78 7.25 12.21
C ALA A 345 46.44 6.84 10.77
N MET A 346 45.43 5.97 10.57
CA MET A 346 44.95 5.59 9.25
C MET A 346 44.20 6.73 8.56
N GLU A 347 43.40 7.51 9.29
CA GLU A 347 42.74 8.72 8.76
C GLU A 347 43.78 9.73 8.26
N GLU A 348 44.78 10.02 9.08
CA GLU A 348 45.87 10.94 8.73
C GLU A 348 46.68 10.44 7.52
N LYS A 349 46.96 9.13 7.44
CA LYS A 349 47.64 8.48 6.31
C LYS A 349 46.86 8.65 5.01
N LEU A 350 45.55 8.41 5.02
CA LEU A 350 44.71 8.55 3.82
C LEU A 350 44.52 10.02 3.43
N GLN A 351 44.34 10.91 4.40
CA GLN A 351 44.25 12.35 4.17
C GLN A 351 45.54 12.92 3.56
N ALA A 352 46.70 12.46 4.04
CA ALA A 352 47.99 12.86 3.49
C ALA A 352 48.19 12.35 2.06
N ALA A 353 47.74 11.13 1.76
CA ALA A 353 47.83 10.50 0.44
C ALA A 353 46.86 11.08 -0.61
N LEU A 354 45.90 11.91 -0.20
CA LEU A 354 44.90 12.49 -1.11
C LEU A 354 45.57 13.42 -2.15
N PRO A 355 45.23 13.31 -3.46
CA PRO A 355 45.71 14.22 -4.51
C PRO A 355 45.40 15.69 -4.20
N GLN A 356 46.27 16.60 -4.65
CA GLN A 356 46.13 18.04 -4.37
C GLN A 356 44.81 18.60 -4.87
N GLU A 357 44.36 18.19 -6.06
CA GLU A 357 43.08 18.62 -6.64
C GLU A 357 41.87 18.30 -5.73
N LEU A 358 41.89 17.14 -5.06
CA LEU A 358 40.83 16.71 -4.15
C LEU A 358 40.92 17.44 -2.79
N LYS A 359 42.14 17.75 -2.34
CA LYS A 359 42.37 18.60 -1.16
C LYS A 359 41.85 20.03 -1.38
N ASP A 360 42.12 20.59 -2.55
CA ASP A 360 41.67 21.93 -2.92
C ASP A 360 40.12 21.99 -2.99
N ALA A 361 39.48 20.95 -3.56
CA ALA A 361 38.03 20.86 -3.63
C ALA A 361 37.36 20.73 -2.24
N THR A 362 37.97 20.00 -1.31
CA THR A 362 37.45 19.85 0.06
C THR A 362 37.60 21.11 0.91
N ALA A 363 38.60 21.95 0.61
CA ALA A 363 38.83 23.23 1.28
C ALA A 363 37.78 24.31 0.95
N VAL A 364 37.11 24.21 -0.20
CA VAL A 364 35.99 25.10 -0.56
C VAL A 364 34.77 24.75 0.32
N PRO A 365 34.13 25.73 0.99
CA PRO A 365 32.93 25.49 1.77
C PRO A 365 31.81 24.85 0.92
N PRO A 366 30.99 23.93 1.47
CA PRO A 366 29.97 23.21 0.70
C PRO A 366 29.02 24.11 -0.10
N MET A 367 28.68 25.30 0.42
CA MET A 367 27.79 26.25 -0.25
C MET A 367 28.43 27.00 -1.43
N ASP A 368 29.77 27.00 -1.52
CA ASP A 368 30.53 27.74 -2.53
C ASP A 368 31.13 26.81 -3.61
N ARG A 369 30.89 25.49 -3.52
CA ARG A 369 31.41 24.49 -4.46
C ARG A 369 30.62 24.53 -5.78
N ASN A 370 31.32 24.54 -6.90
CA ASN A 370 30.75 24.20 -8.19
C ASN A 370 30.56 22.68 -8.36
N ASP A 371 29.85 22.23 -9.40
CA ASP A 371 29.55 20.80 -9.62
C ASP A 371 30.79 19.90 -9.74
N ALA A 372 31.90 20.41 -10.29
CA ALA A 372 33.14 19.65 -10.40
C ALA A 372 33.83 19.51 -9.03
N GLN A 373 33.87 20.60 -8.26
CA GLN A 373 34.38 20.62 -6.88
C GLN A 373 33.52 19.77 -5.95
N GLN A 374 32.20 19.75 -6.14
CA GLN A 374 31.30 18.93 -5.35
C GLN A 374 31.54 17.44 -5.61
N ARG A 375 31.69 17.03 -6.88
CA ARG A 375 32.08 15.64 -7.22
C ARG A 375 33.46 15.27 -6.70
N ALA A 376 34.43 16.17 -6.80
CA ALA A 376 35.77 15.97 -6.27
C ALA A 376 35.78 15.85 -4.74
N ALA A 377 35.02 16.69 -4.03
CA ALA A 377 34.88 16.61 -2.58
C ALA A 377 34.20 15.31 -2.13
N TYR A 378 33.19 14.83 -2.85
CA TYR A 378 32.59 13.52 -2.61
C TYR A 378 33.59 12.38 -2.82
N ALA A 379 34.35 12.40 -3.92
CA ALA A 379 35.41 11.43 -4.18
C ALA A 379 36.50 11.46 -3.09
N ALA A 380 36.85 12.65 -2.59
CA ALA A 380 37.77 12.80 -1.48
C ALA A 380 37.25 12.14 -0.19
N GLN A 381 35.97 12.33 0.13
CA GLN A 381 35.33 11.69 1.28
C GLN A 381 35.37 10.16 1.17
N GLU A 382 35.06 9.60 0.00
CA GLU A 382 35.12 8.15 -0.21
C GLU A 382 36.53 7.58 -0.09
N LEU A 383 37.54 8.30 -0.60
CA LEU A 383 38.96 7.87 -0.51
C LEU A 383 39.54 7.98 0.91
N THR A 384 38.98 8.86 1.74
CA THR A 384 39.46 9.12 3.11
C THR A 384 38.62 8.41 4.16
N ARG A 385 37.55 7.73 3.77
CA ARG A 385 36.68 6.96 4.66
C ARG A 385 37.45 5.79 5.28
N VAL A 386 37.70 5.88 6.58
CA VAL A 386 38.32 4.81 7.38
C VAL A 386 37.24 3.92 7.99
N SER A 387 37.53 2.63 8.09
CA SER A 387 36.71 1.67 8.79
C SER A 387 37.56 0.74 9.66
N TRP A 388 37.00 0.23 10.76
CA TRP A 388 37.72 -0.72 11.62
C TRP A 388 38.22 -1.98 10.90
N PRO A 389 37.52 -2.56 9.90
CA PRO A 389 38.07 -3.67 9.12
C PRO A 389 39.37 -3.32 8.38
N MET A 390 39.54 -2.06 7.94
CA MET A 390 40.80 -1.60 7.33
C MET A 390 41.92 -1.54 8.37
N VAL A 391 41.65 -0.95 9.54
CA VAL A 391 42.60 -0.84 10.65
C VAL A 391 43.00 -2.22 11.19
N ALA A 392 42.03 -3.10 11.38
CA ALA A 392 42.24 -4.48 11.86
C ALA A 392 42.99 -5.38 10.86
N ARG A 393 43.16 -4.96 9.60
CA ARG A 393 44.01 -5.67 8.63
C ARG A 393 45.49 -5.34 8.85
N GLU A 394 45.80 -4.12 9.30
CA GLU A 394 47.16 -3.66 9.61
C GLU A 394 47.56 -3.93 11.07
N SER A 395 46.68 -4.56 11.87
CA SER A 395 46.93 -4.85 13.28
C SER A 395 48.08 -5.84 13.51
N PRO A 396 48.83 -5.73 14.62
CA PRO A 396 49.85 -6.70 15.03
C PRO A 396 49.31 -8.14 15.14
N ALA A 397 50.19 -9.13 14.92
CA ALA A 397 49.80 -10.54 14.78
C ALA A 397 49.21 -11.16 16.07
N ASP A 398 49.63 -10.67 17.23
CA ASP A 398 49.19 -11.09 18.57
C ASP A 398 47.74 -10.67 18.87
N VAL A 399 47.31 -9.50 18.40
CA VAL A 399 45.93 -8.99 18.58
C VAL A 399 45.04 -9.14 17.35
N GLY A 400 45.61 -9.48 16.19
CA GLY A 400 44.92 -9.33 14.91
C GLY A 400 43.67 -10.18 14.72
N ASN A 401 43.62 -11.39 15.27
CA ASN A 401 42.39 -12.21 15.19
C ASN A 401 41.24 -11.59 16.00
N LYS A 402 41.55 -11.05 17.19
CA LYS A 402 40.57 -10.36 18.04
C LYS A 402 40.11 -9.06 17.38
N ALA A 403 41.05 -8.26 16.87
CA ALA A 403 40.78 -7.01 16.17
C ALA A 403 39.85 -7.23 14.96
N ARG A 404 40.13 -8.23 14.11
CA ARG A 404 39.27 -8.53 12.93
C ARG A 404 37.88 -9.00 13.32
N THR A 405 37.75 -9.74 14.43
CA THR A 405 36.44 -10.18 14.92
C THR A 405 35.62 -9.01 15.40
N LEU A 406 36.19 -8.17 16.27
CA LEU A 406 35.54 -6.96 16.78
C LEU A 406 35.21 -5.98 15.63
N ALA A 407 36.12 -5.78 14.70
CA ALA A 407 35.89 -4.91 13.53
C ALA A 407 34.72 -5.38 12.66
N ARG A 408 34.54 -6.70 12.50
CA ARG A 408 33.38 -7.26 11.78
C ARG A 408 32.08 -7.02 12.55
N GLN A 409 32.09 -7.25 13.86
CA GLN A 409 30.90 -7.02 14.71
C GLN A 409 30.52 -5.53 14.76
N TRP A 410 31.50 -4.63 14.76
CA TRP A 410 31.29 -3.19 14.67
C TRP A 410 30.64 -2.81 13.34
N LEU A 411 31.16 -3.35 12.23
CA LEU A 411 30.60 -3.10 10.90
C LEU A 411 29.15 -3.59 10.82
N GLU A 412 28.89 -4.82 11.26
CA GLU A 412 27.56 -5.41 11.32
C GLU A 412 26.59 -4.54 12.14
N ALA A 413 27.02 -4.02 13.29
CA ALA A 413 26.21 -3.15 14.14
C ALA A 413 25.83 -1.84 13.43
N ASN A 414 26.81 -1.17 12.83
CA ASN A 414 26.55 0.08 12.11
C ASN A 414 25.70 -0.13 10.86
N GLU A 415 26.00 -1.15 10.06
CA GLU A 415 25.22 -1.46 8.86
C GLU A 415 23.77 -1.82 9.24
N THR A 416 23.56 -2.58 10.32
CA THR A 416 22.22 -2.89 10.82
C THR A 416 21.50 -1.63 11.28
N ALA A 417 22.16 -0.74 12.03
CA ALA A 417 21.59 0.52 12.46
C ALA A 417 21.20 1.42 11.27
N GLU A 418 22.05 1.51 10.24
CA GLU A 418 21.78 2.27 9.01
C GLU A 418 20.62 1.67 8.20
N ILE A 419 20.54 0.33 8.11
CA ILE A 419 19.40 -0.34 7.45
C ILE A 419 18.11 -0.01 8.21
N ILE A 420 18.13 -0.09 9.55
CA ILE A 420 16.97 0.25 10.37
C ILE A 420 16.57 1.71 10.17
N ASP A 421 17.53 2.63 10.13
CA ASP A 421 17.30 4.06 9.89
C ASP A 421 16.53 4.31 8.59
N ARG A 422 17.03 3.75 7.47
CA ARG A 422 16.35 3.84 6.16
C ARG A 422 14.93 3.29 6.19
N TYR A 423 14.70 2.19 6.91
CA TYR A 423 13.37 1.59 7.03
C TYR A 423 12.45 2.42 7.92
N ARG A 424 12.97 3.02 9.00
CA ARG A 424 12.23 3.96 9.85
C ARG A 424 11.78 5.18 9.05
N GLU A 425 12.61 5.71 8.15
CA GLU A 425 12.28 6.85 7.28
C GLU A 425 11.08 6.56 6.37
N ILE A 426 11.02 5.38 5.73
CA ILE A 426 9.96 5.02 4.78
C ILE A 426 8.55 5.15 5.40
N VAL A 427 8.42 4.79 6.67
CA VAL A 427 7.14 4.79 7.40
C VAL A 427 7.03 5.93 8.42
N ASN A 428 7.99 6.86 8.42
CA ASN A 428 8.07 7.95 9.38
C ASN A 428 7.98 7.47 10.86
N PHE A 429 8.68 6.38 11.17
CA PHE A 429 8.57 5.65 12.44
C PHE A 429 8.85 6.54 13.65
N ASP A 430 9.91 7.34 13.62
CA ASP A 430 10.33 8.16 14.77
C ASP A 430 9.31 9.27 15.09
N PHE A 431 8.70 9.86 14.06
CA PHE A 431 7.61 10.82 14.23
C PHE A 431 6.37 10.18 14.86
N TRP A 432 5.91 9.05 14.33
CA TRP A 432 4.74 8.36 14.88
C TRP A 432 4.98 7.82 16.29
N ARG A 433 6.22 7.44 16.60
CA ARG A 433 6.65 7.08 17.97
C ARG A 433 6.46 8.27 18.90
N ALA A 434 7.04 9.41 18.53
CA ALA A 434 6.96 10.63 19.31
C ALA A 434 5.51 11.12 19.46
N CYS A 435 4.66 10.98 18.44
CA CYS A 435 3.23 11.26 18.54
C CYS A 435 2.56 10.36 19.59
N CYS A 436 2.73 9.04 19.50
CA CYS A 436 2.10 8.12 20.45
C CYS A 436 2.57 8.34 21.90
N GLU A 437 3.83 8.74 22.09
CA GLU A 437 4.39 9.07 23.40
C GLU A 437 3.88 10.41 23.94
N ALA A 438 3.76 11.43 23.09
CA ALA A 438 3.32 12.76 23.49
C ALA A 438 1.80 12.83 23.71
N GLU A 439 0.99 12.23 22.86
CA GLU A 439 -0.47 12.42 22.84
C GLU A 439 -1.19 11.72 24.00
N VAL A 440 -0.52 10.81 24.71
CA VAL A 440 -1.01 10.29 26.00
C VAL A 440 -0.72 11.23 27.18
N THR A 441 0.10 12.27 27.00
CA THR A 441 0.47 13.17 28.10
C THR A 441 -0.62 14.20 28.37
N GLU A 442 -0.68 14.71 29.60
CA GLU A 442 -1.66 15.73 29.99
C GLU A 442 -1.56 17.02 29.15
N PRO A 443 -0.36 17.55 28.84
CA PRO A 443 -0.26 18.72 27.97
C PRO A 443 -0.84 18.50 26.57
N ALA A 444 -0.59 17.34 25.94
CA ALA A 444 -1.12 17.08 24.61
C ALA A 444 -2.65 16.93 24.60
N LEU A 445 -3.21 16.20 25.56
CA LEU A 445 -4.66 16.06 25.70
C LEU A 445 -5.34 17.42 25.93
N ARG A 446 -4.77 18.26 26.79
CA ARG A 446 -5.25 19.65 26.98
C ARG A 446 -5.15 20.47 25.69
N ALA A 447 -4.04 20.35 24.96
CA ALA A 447 -3.83 21.08 23.72
C ALA A 447 -4.89 20.71 22.66
N ARG A 448 -5.19 19.42 22.51
CA ARG A 448 -6.21 18.90 21.60
C ARG A 448 -7.62 19.35 21.99
N GLU A 449 -7.99 19.21 23.27
CA GLU A 449 -9.30 19.61 23.78
C GLU A 449 -9.52 21.13 23.67
N ALA A 450 -8.52 21.93 24.02
CA ALA A 450 -8.59 23.39 23.93
C ALA A 450 -8.70 23.84 22.47
N ALA A 451 -7.92 23.26 21.55
CA ALA A 451 -7.99 23.58 20.12
C ALA A 451 -9.38 23.26 19.53
N TRP A 452 -9.94 22.10 19.87
CA TRP A 452 -11.29 21.73 19.45
C TRP A 452 -12.37 22.66 20.03
N SER A 453 -12.25 22.97 21.33
CA SER A 453 -13.16 23.91 22.01
C SER A 453 -13.11 25.30 21.40
N ALA A 454 -11.92 25.77 21.03
CA ALA A 454 -11.72 27.04 20.34
C ALA A 454 -12.46 27.07 19.00
N ALA A 455 -12.28 26.04 18.17
CA ALA A 455 -12.95 25.93 16.88
C ALA A 455 -14.49 25.88 17.02
N LYS A 456 -14.98 25.15 18.03
CA LYS A 456 -16.41 25.07 18.35
C LYS A 456 -16.99 26.41 18.79
N GLU A 457 -16.35 27.12 19.71
CA GLU A 457 -16.83 28.43 20.17
C GLU A 457 -16.75 29.48 19.05
N TYR A 458 -15.73 29.40 18.17
CA TYR A 458 -15.64 30.25 16.99
C TYR A 458 -16.80 30.01 16.03
N GLY A 459 -17.13 28.73 15.74
CA GLY A 459 -18.31 28.37 14.94
C GLY A 459 -19.64 28.86 15.55
N ASN A 460 -19.71 28.98 16.88
CA ASN A 460 -20.86 29.54 17.60
C ASN A 460 -20.86 31.07 17.67
N ALA A 461 -19.97 31.76 16.94
CA ALA A 461 -19.76 33.21 16.99
C ALA A 461 -19.41 33.77 18.39
N ARG A 462 -18.84 32.94 19.27
CA ARG A 462 -18.40 33.32 20.62
C ARG A 462 -16.90 33.58 20.60
N LEU A 463 -16.53 34.75 20.10
CA LEU A 463 -15.14 35.10 19.78
C LEU A 463 -14.23 35.17 21.01
N GLN A 464 -14.68 35.78 22.12
CA GLN A 464 -13.88 35.90 23.34
C GLN A 464 -13.56 34.53 23.98
N PRO A 465 -14.52 33.61 24.16
CA PRO A 465 -14.22 32.23 24.55
C PRO A 465 -13.30 31.50 23.56
N ALA A 466 -13.54 31.64 22.25
CA ALA A 466 -12.70 31.01 21.23
C ALA A 466 -11.24 31.46 21.32
N LYS A 467 -11.02 32.78 21.47
CA LYS A 467 -9.69 33.37 21.66
C LYS A 467 -8.98 32.73 22.85
N LYS A 468 -9.64 32.69 24.01
CA LYS A 468 -9.08 32.09 25.24
C LYS A 468 -8.68 30.63 25.04
N PHE A 469 -9.56 29.83 24.43
CA PHE A 469 -9.25 28.42 24.19
C PHE A 469 -8.07 28.22 23.21
N TYR A 470 -7.91 29.08 22.20
CA TYR A 470 -6.72 29.04 21.36
C TYR A 470 -5.45 29.37 22.14
N GLU A 471 -5.48 30.39 23.00
CA GLU A 471 -4.34 30.76 23.86
C GLU A 471 -3.97 29.62 24.82
N ASP A 472 -4.96 28.98 25.44
CA ASP A 472 -4.78 27.79 26.29
C ASP A 472 -4.17 26.61 25.49
N ALA A 473 -4.63 26.40 24.26
CA ALA A 473 -4.10 25.38 23.37
C ALA A 473 -2.62 25.64 23.01
N PHE A 474 -2.25 26.89 22.71
CA PHE A 474 -0.87 27.23 22.36
C PHE A 474 0.10 27.09 23.54
N ALA A 475 -0.35 27.45 24.75
CA ALA A 475 0.43 27.22 25.96
C ALA A 475 0.68 25.72 26.19
N ALA A 476 -0.35 24.88 26.01
CA ALA A 476 -0.23 23.44 26.13
C ALA A 476 0.66 22.83 25.02
N TRP A 477 0.53 23.29 23.78
CA TRP A 477 1.43 22.89 22.68
C TRP A 477 2.88 23.26 22.95
N ARG A 478 3.16 24.42 23.57
CA ARG A 478 4.53 24.81 23.95
C ARG A 478 5.16 23.77 24.89
N GLU A 479 4.42 23.32 25.90
CA GLU A 479 4.88 22.26 26.81
C GLU A 479 5.18 20.96 26.04
N VAL A 480 4.32 20.55 25.10
CA VAL A 480 4.54 19.36 24.26
C VAL A 480 5.81 19.51 23.42
N LEU A 481 5.97 20.63 22.70
CA LEU A 481 7.13 20.85 21.83
C LEU A 481 8.45 21.00 22.61
N ASP A 482 8.41 21.50 23.85
CA ASP A 482 9.61 21.54 24.71
C ASP A 482 10.00 20.15 25.23
N SER A 483 9.02 19.25 25.39
CA SER A 483 9.27 17.86 25.81
C SER A 483 9.74 16.93 24.68
N SER A 484 9.47 17.27 23.42
CA SER A 484 9.81 16.43 22.27
C SER A 484 10.51 17.20 21.17
N THR A 485 11.82 17.00 21.04
CA THR A 485 12.61 17.61 19.96
C THR A 485 12.24 17.07 18.58
N ILE A 486 11.70 15.86 18.50
CA ILE A 486 11.23 15.24 17.25
C ILE A 486 10.01 16.02 16.75
N LEU A 487 8.95 16.12 17.56
CA LEU A 487 7.74 16.86 17.20
C LEU A 487 8.03 18.35 16.97
N ARG A 488 8.93 18.94 17.76
CA ARG A 488 9.32 20.34 17.57
C ARG A 488 9.97 20.60 16.22
N LYS A 489 10.72 19.67 15.65
CA LYS A 489 11.44 19.85 14.37
C LYS A 489 10.68 19.32 13.17
N ASP A 490 9.65 18.52 13.41
CA ASP A 490 8.84 17.89 12.38
C ASP A 490 7.96 18.89 11.63
N THR A 491 7.82 18.69 10.32
CA THR A 491 7.06 19.58 9.44
C THR A 491 5.55 19.39 9.58
N ILE A 492 5.08 18.16 9.81
CA ILE A 492 3.65 17.85 9.95
C ILE A 492 3.10 18.52 11.20
N THR A 493 3.82 18.41 12.32
CA THR A 493 3.47 19.07 13.58
C THR A 493 3.46 20.60 13.43
N ASN A 494 4.43 21.15 12.69
CA ASN A 494 4.49 22.58 12.41
C ASN A 494 3.27 23.06 11.61
N GLU A 495 2.90 22.32 10.55
CA GLU A 495 1.73 22.60 9.71
C GLU A 495 0.43 22.53 10.53
N ASP A 496 0.20 21.45 11.29
CA ASP A 496 -0.99 21.27 12.14
C ASP A 496 -1.17 22.44 13.12
N ILE A 497 -0.09 22.87 13.79
CA ILE A 497 -0.13 23.98 14.75
C ILE A 497 -0.30 25.32 14.01
N ASN A 498 0.30 25.48 12.83
CA ASN A 498 0.15 26.69 12.04
C ASN A 498 -1.29 26.89 11.56
N ASP A 499 -2.02 25.83 11.22
CA ASP A 499 -3.45 25.90 10.89
C ASP A 499 -4.30 26.41 12.08
N LEU A 500 -3.93 26.04 13.32
CA LEU A 500 -4.53 26.61 14.52
C LEU A 500 -4.21 28.10 14.67
N ILE A 501 -2.96 28.51 14.41
CA ILE A 501 -2.52 29.92 14.45
C ILE A 501 -3.25 30.75 13.39
N VAL A 502 -3.43 30.22 12.18
CA VAL A 502 -4.19 30.88 11.10
C VAL A 502 -5.64 31.07 11.52
N SER A 503 -6.25 30.07 12.14
CA SER A 503 -7.63 30.18 12.66
C SER A 503 -7.74 31.20 13.78
N TYR A 504 -6.76 31.22 14.69
CA TYR A 504 -6.67 32.22 15.76
C TYR A 504 -6.55 33.65 15.23
N ARG A 505 -5.77 33.88 14.16
CA ARG A 505 -5.67 35.20 13.50
C ARG A 505 -7.03 35.69 13.01
N LYS A 506 -7.88 34.80 12.47
CA LYS A 506 -9.24 35.16 12.04
C LYS A 506 -10.12 35.58 13.23
N VAL A 507 -9.97 34.91 14.38
CA VAL A 507 -10.67 35.31 15.62
C VAL A 507 -10.25 36.71 16.04
N LEU A 508 -8.94 36.98 16.08
CA LEU A 508 -8.41 38.29 16.46
C LEU A 508 -8.83 39.40 15.49
N GLU A 509 -8.84 39.13 14.18
CA GLU A 509 -9.30 40.07 13.16
C GLU A 509 -10.77 40.47 13.39
N GLN A 510 -11.64 39.52 13.71
CA GLN A 510 -13.04 39.81 14.02
C GLN A 510 -13.24 40.54 15.36
N LEU A 511 -12.29 40.42 16.28
CA LEU A 511 -12.26 41.16 17.54
C LEU A 511 -11.60 42.54 17.43
N ASP A 512 -11.01 42.88 16.29
CA ASP A 512 -10.15 44.06 16.10
C ASP A 512 -8.97 44.10 17.09
N GLU A 513 -8.39 42.92 17.38
CA GLU A 513 -7.27 42.76 18.30
C GLU A 513 -5.96 42.44 17.55
N PRO A 514 -4.81 43.02 17.94
CA PRO A 514 -3.54 42.73 17.29
C PRO A 514 -3.01 41.34 17.66
N PHE A 515 -2.25 40.73 16.75
CA PHE A 515 -1.52 39.49 17.05
C PHE A 515 -0.51 39.71 18.19
N PRO A 516 -0.49 38.85 19.23
CA PRO A 516 0.35 39.04 20.41
C PRO A 516 1.85 39.06 20.08
N LYS A 517 2.59 39.95 20.75
CA LYS A 517 4.06 40.06 20.69
C LYS A 517 4.59 40.29 22.11
N PRO A 518 5.37 39.36 22.70
CA PRO A 518 5.82 38.09 22.12
C PRO A 518 4.70 37.05 21.99
N PHE A 519 4.84 36.10 21.07
CA PHE A 519 3.95 34.95 20.91
C PHE A 519 4.60 33.67 21.44
N VAL A 520 3.83 32.84 22.16
CA VAL A 520 4.33 31.64 22.85
C VAL A 520 4.89 30.57 21.90
N LEU A 521 4.42 30.54 20.65
CA LEU A 521 4.90 29.64 19.59
C LEU A 521 5.55 30.42 18.44
N GLN A 522 6.31 31.48 18.75
CA GLN A 522 6.99 32.28 17.74
C GLN A 522 7.92 31.45 16.84
N ASP A 523 8.59 30.43 17.40
CA ASP A 523 9.45 29.53 16.63
C ASP A 523 8.70 28.65 15.62
N VAL A 524 7.40 28.40 15.83
CA VAL A 524 6.53 27.72 14.85
C VAL A 524 6.22 28.66 13.70
N VAL A 525 5.84 29.91 14.01
CA VAL A 525 5.54 30.95 13.00
C VAL A 525 6.78 31.24 12.15
N ASP A 526 7.94 31.41 12.76
CA ASP A 526 9.16 31.78 12.05
C ASP A 526 9.63 30.71 11.04
N ARG A 527 9.28 29.44 11.28
CA ARG A 527 9.58 28.33 10.36
C ARG A 527 8.59 28.20 9.21
N SER A 528 7.36 28.67 9.40
CA SER A 528 6.33 28.69 8.36
C SER A 528 6.51 29.83 7.35
N LEU A 529 7.31 30.85 7.68
CA LEU A 529 7.71 31.88 6.74
C LEU A 529 8.63 31.23 5.68
N PRO A 530 8.40 31.45 4.38
CA PRO A 530 9.33 30.96 3.36
C PRO A 530 10.72 31.51 3.69
N LEU A 531 11.69 30.62 3.88
CA LEU A 531 13.11 30.98 3.84
C LEU A 531 13.28 31.85 2.60
N ALA A 532 13.64 33.12 2.78
CA ALA A 532 13.89 34.01 1.65
C ALA A 532 14.84 33.27 0.71
N PRO A 533 14.48 33.01 -0.56
CA PRO A 533 15.39 32.33 -1.46
C PRO A 533 16.69 33.14 -1.51
N PRO A 534 17.87 32.48 -1.53
CA PRO A 534 19.10 33.20 -1.79
C PRO A 534 18.90 34.03 -3.05
N SER A 535 19.23 35.32 -2.98
CA SER A 535 18.99 36.28 -4.05
C SER A 535 19.54 35.74 -5.37
N MET A 536 18.65 35.24 -6.24
CA MET A 536 19.01 34.75 -7.56
C MET A 536 19.48 35.95 -8.40
N PRO A 537 20.60 35.82 -9.13
CA PRO A 537 21.03 36.88 -10.05
C PRO A 537 19.97 37.08 -11.15
N PRO A 538 19.79 38.33 -11.63
CA PRO A 538 18.70 38.68 -12.54
C PRO A 538 18.91 38.01 -13.90
N GLY A 539 17.99 37.12 -14.32
CA GLY A 539 18.05 36.56 -15.68
C GLY A 539 17.23 35.31 -16.02
N MET A 540 16.52 34.65 -15.09
CA MET A 540 15.73 33.46 -15.44
C MET A 540 14.30 33.56 -14.88
N SER A 541 13.42 34.21 -15.65
CA SER A 541 11.97 34.22 -15.42
C SER A 541 11.32 33.10 -16.23
N GLY A 542 10.85 32.06 -15.53
CA GLY A 542 10.06 30.98 -16.10
C GLY A 542 9.69 29.94 -15.06
N ALA A 543 8.74 30.25 -14.17
CA ALA A 543 8.18 29.31 -13.21
C ALA A 543 6.79 28.81 -13.70
N PRO A 544 6.47 27.51 -13.62
CA PRO A 544 5.10 27.03 -13.66
C PRO A 544 4.46 27.11 -12.26
N ASP A 545 3.17 27.44 -12.23
CA ASP A 545 2.32 27.57 -11.04
C ASP A 545 2.40 26.36 -10.08
N THR A 546 2.67 26.64 -8.80
CA THR A 546 2.60 25.65 -7.71
C THR A 546 1.37 25.91 -6.86
N ASN A 547 0.48 24.90 -6.79
CA ASN A 547 -0.76 24.90 -6.03
C ASN A 547 -0.47 24.46 -4.57
N PRO A 548 -0.83 25.25 -3.53
CA PRO A 548 -0.39 25.06 -2.13
C PRO A 548 -1.09 23.93 -1.34
N ASN A 549 -1.79 22.98 -1.99
CA ASN A 549 -2.52 21.88 -1.32
C ASN A 549 -1.93 20.47 -1.57
N THR A 550 -0.62 20.32 -1.35
CA THR A 550 0.09 19.05 -1.49
C THR A 550 0.53 18.50 -0.12
N PRO A 551 -0.09 17.43 0.41
CA PRO A 551 0.37 16.76 1.63
C PRO A 551 1.59 15.88 1.35
N PRO A 552 2.38 15.52 2.38
CA PRO A 552 3.67 14.85 2.23
C PRO A 552 3.58 13.50 1.51
N VAL A 553 4.62 13.22 0.73
CA VAL A 553 4.78 12.09 -0.17
C VAL A 553 4.96 10.79 0.62
N ASN A 554 3.86 10.08 0.91
CA ASN A 554 3.83 8.61 0.95
C ASN A 554 2.40 8.02 1.02
N THR A 555 1.51 8.55 0.18
CA THR A 555 0.25 7.90 -0.17
C THR A 555 0.09 7.92 -1.68
N PRO A 556 -0.31 6.82 -2.35
CA PRO A 556 -0.77 6.91 -3.73
C PRO A 556 -2.03 7.79 -3.72
N ARG A 557 -1.89 9.07 -4.08
CA ARG A 557 -3.03 9.94 -4.35
C ARG A 557 -3.54 9.61 -5.75
N PRO A 558 -4.82 9.27 -5.93
CA PRO A 558 -5.42 9.24 -7.26
C PRO A 558 -5.75 10.68 -7.63
N THR A 559 -4.75 11.44 -8.08
CA THR A 559 -4.98 12.74 -8.73
C THR A 559 -4.69 12.58 -10.21
N GLY A 560 -5.72 12.16 -10.93
CA GLY A 560 -5.85 12.38 -12.36
C GLY A 560 -7.31 12.71 -12.65
N PRO A 561 -7.62 13.39 -13.78
CA PRO A 561 -8.98 13.27 -14.33
C PRO A 561 -9.30 11.78 -14.40
N THR A 562 -10.52 11.37 -14.03
CA THR A 562 -11.02 9.99 -14.09
C THR A 562 -10.45 9.29 -15.31
N ARG A 563 -9.36 8.54 -15.10
CA ARG A 563 -8.71 7.78 -16.15
C ARG A 563 -9.70 6.66 -16.42
N ASP A 564 -10.21 6.57 -17.64
CA ASP A 564 -10.96 5.38 -18.06
C ASP A 564 -10.12 4.17 -17.63
N PRO A 565 -10.66 3.26 -16.80
CA PRO A 565 -9.85 2.21 -16.22
C PRO A 565 -9.45 1.25 -17.33
N GLU A 566 -8.18 1.30 -17.72
CA GLU A 566 -7.55 0.23 -18.48
C GLU A 566 -7.53 -1.05 -17.64
N VAL A 567 -7.70 -2.19 -18.32
CA VAL A 567 -7.53 -3.52 -17.73
C VAL A 567 -6.20 -3.56 -16.94
N PRO A 568 -6.22 -3.96 -15.65
CA PRO A 568 -5.02 -4.11 -14.84
C PRO A 568 -3.92 -4.88 -15.62
N PRO A 569 -2.64 -4.48 -15.55
CA PRO A 569 -1.57 -5.06 -16.38
C PRO A 569 -1.46 -6.59 -16.26
N ASP A 570 -1.78 -7.12 -15.09
CA ASP A 570 -1.81 -8.53 -14.71
C ASP A 570 -3.07 -9.27 -15.21
N ALA A 571 -4.12 -8.55 -15.60
CA ALA A 571 -5.33 -9.09 -16.22
C ALA A 571 -5.30 -9.04 -17.77
N ARG A 572 -4.26 -8.43 -18.37
CA ARG A 572 -4.07 -8.42 -19.82
C ARG A 572 -3.58 -9.81 -20.29
N PRO A 573 -4.05 -10.32 -21.46
CA PRO A 573 -3.48 -11.53 -22.03
C PRO A 573 -1.97 -11.32 -22.29
N PRO A 574 -1.12 -12.35 -22.09
CA PRO A 574 0.30 -12.23 -22.39
C PRO A 574 0.51 -12.00 -23.89
N GLY A 575 1.01 -10.81 -24.24
CA GLY A 575 1.40 -10.43 -25.60
C GLY A 575 0.33 -9.68 -26.40
N THR A 576 0.35 -8.35 -26.29
CA THR A 576 0.06 -7.40 -27.39
C THR A 576 1.00 -6.24 -27.28
#